data_AF-A0A819GG97-F1
#
_entry.id   AF-A0A819GG97-F1
#
_cell.length_a   1.000
_cell.length_b   1.000
_cell.length_c   1.000
_cell.angle_alpha   90.00
_cell.angle_beta   90.00
_cell.angle_gamma   90.00
#
_symmetry.space_group_name_H-M   'P 1'
#
loop_
_entity.id
_entity.type
_entity.pdbx_description
1 polymer ?
#
loop_
_entity_poly.entity_id
_entity_poly.type
_entity_poly.pdbx_seq_one_letter_code
_entity_poly.pdbx_strand_id
1 'polypeptide(L)'
;MKQYNKYTSIFKHNVLEEYRRGVYGFGFKSLARRFKIKGGHKVIMNWYRQWDGTVQSLNTRSKGGRPRTMTKNEVKQYILGFVTKMNKQFKPVNYRIVQANVESLVNKKVPLSTIQRYGKEECGLRWRKTHELTSRDGKCLT
;
A
#
# COMPACT_ATOMS: atom_id res chain seq x y z
N MET A 1 -17.32 -8.35 0.66
CA MET A 1 -16.04 -8.95 0.25
C MET A 1 -16.05 -9.20 -1.26
N LYS A 2 -15.21 -8.54 -2.05
CA LYS A 2 -15.13 -8.78 -3.51
C LYS A 2 -13.96 -9.72 -3.79
N GLN A 3 -14.26 -10.92 -4.31
CA GLN A 3 -13.26 -11.91 -4.72
C GLN A 3 -12.52 -11.40 -5.96
N TYR A 4 -11.37 -10.76 -5.76
CA TYR A 4 -10.58 -10.15 -6.84
C TYR A 4 -9.55 -11.07 -7.50
N ASN A 5 -9.55 -12.37 -7.21
CA ASN A 5 -8.48 -13.25 -7.70
C ASN A 5 -8.97 -14.64 -8.12
N LYS A 6 -9.99 -14.70 -8.99
CA LYS A 6 -10.49 -15.99 -9.48
C LYS A 6 -9.59 -16.63 -10.55
N TYR A 7 -8.85 -15.83 -11.32
CA TYR A 7 -8.07 -16.30 -12.46
C TYR A 7 -6.58 -16.00 -12.25
N THR A 8 -5.74 -17.03 -12.34
CA THR A 8 -4.29 -16.89 -12.23
C THR A 8 -3.74 -16.12 -13.43
N SER A 9 -2.60 -15.42 -13.27
CA SER A 9 -1.98 -14.65 -14.36
C SER A 9 -1.60 -15.55 -15.54
N ILE A 10 -1.16 -16.78 -15.25
CA ILE A 10 -0.87 -17.82 -16.26
C ILE A 10 -2.14 -18.17 -17.05
N PHE A 11 -3.26 -18.42 -16.36
CA PHE A 11 -4.52 -18.71 -17.06
C PHE A 11 -4.97 -17.55 -17.96
N LYS A 12 -4.89 -16.31 -17.45
CA LYS A 12 -5.22 -15.12 -18.25
C LYS A 12 -4.33 -15.02 -19.49
N HIS A 13 -3.02 -15.29 -19.34
CA HIS A 13 -2.07 -15.25 -20.44
C HIS A 13 -2.44 -16.27 -21.53
N ASN A 14 -2.66 -17.53 -21.16
CA ASN A 14 -3.02 -18.58 -22.12
C ASN A 14 -4.32 -18.23 -22.89
N VAL A 15 -5.32 -17.67 -22.22
CA VAL A 15 -6.56 -17.21 -22.89
C VAL A 15 -6.28 -16.08 -23.88
N LEU A 16 -5.34 -15.19 -23.57
CA LEU A 16 -4.99 -14.07 -24.44
C LEU A 16 -4.07 -14.46 -25.60
N GLU A 17 -3.24 -15.48 -25.45
CA GLU A 17 -2.46 -16.05 -26.56
C GLU A 17 -3.35 -16.65 -27.65
N GLU A 18 -4.51 -17.20 -27.28
CA GLU A 18 -5.49 -17.70 -28.24
C GLU A 18 -6.26 -16.58 -28.97
N TYR A 19 -6.17 -15.34 -28.52
CA TYR A 19 -6.89 -14.24 -29.15
C TYR A 19 -6.32 -13.91 -30.53
N ARG A 20 -7.21 -13.91 -31.54
CA ARG A 20 -6.90 -13.48 -32.91
C ARG A 20 -7.89 -12.39 -33.32
N ARG A 21 -7.39 -11.21 -33.68
CA ARG A 21 -8.23 -10.10 -34.15
C ARG A 21 -8.83 -10.43 -35.51
N GLY A 22 -10.15 -10.27 -35.65
CA GLY A 22 -10.87 -10.46 -36.92
C GLY A 22 -11.12 -11.92 -37.31
N VAL A 23 -10.68 -12.90 -36.50
CA VAL A 23 -10.89 -14.32 -36.80
C VAL A 23 -12.13 -14.84 -36.06
N TYR A 24 -13.05 -15.45 -36.81
CA TYR A 24 -14.24 -16.08 -36.25
C TYR A 24 -13.87 -17.16 -35.22
N GLY A 25 -14.54 -17.18 -34.08
CA GLY A 25 -14.27 -18.16 -33.01
C GLY A 25 -13.13 -17.80 -32.04
N PHE A 26 -12.25 -16.85 -32.38
CA PHE A 26 -11.11 -16.44 -31.55
C PHE A 26 -11.24 -15.02 -30.97
N GLY A 27 -12.40 -14.39 -31.14
CA GLY A 27 -12.71 -13.10 -30.51
C GLY A 27 -13.02 -13.23 -29.01
N PHE A 28 -12.97 -12.11 -28.27
CA PHE A 28 -13.20 -12.09 -26.82
C PHE A 28 -14.54 -12.72 -26.37
N LYS A 29 -15.61 -12.59 -27.18
CA LYS A 29 -16.91 -13.23 -26.89
C LYS A 29 -16.83 -14.75 -26.95
N SER A 30 -16.18 -15.27 -27.98
CA SER A 30 -16.00 -16.71 -28.19
C SER A 30 -15.07 -17.30 -27.13
N LEU A 31 -13.96 -16.63 -26.84
CA LEU A 31 -13.04 -17.03 -25.77
C LEU A 31 -13.74 -17.03 -24.40
N ALA A 32 -14.55 -16.02 -24.08
CA ALA A 32 -15.28 -15.99 -22.81
C ALA A 32 -16.24 -17.17 -22.66
N ARG A 33 -16.90 -17.58 -23.75
CA ARG A 33 -17.81 -18.72 -23.77
C ARG A 33 -17.06 -20.04 -23.65
N ARG A 34 -15.96 -20.20 -24.40
CA ARG A 34 -15.11 -21.41 -24.39
C ARG A 34 -14.48 -21.66 -23.02
N PHE A 35 -13.91 -20.61 -22.42
CA PHE A 35 -13.26 -20.68 -21.12
C PHE A 35 -14.21 -20.45 -19.92
N LYS A 36 -15.52 -20.35 -20.18
CA LYS A 36 -16.57 -20.16 -19.15
C LYS A 36 -16.25 -19.03 -18.16
N ILE A 37 -15.79 -17.89 -18.68
CA ILE A 37 -15.32 -16.77 -17.85
C ILE A 37 -16.51 -16.02 -17.26
N LYS A 38 -16.56 -15.96 -15.92
CA LYS A 38 -17.57 -15.19 -15.19
C LYS A 38 -17.31 -13.70 -15.42
N GLY A 39 -18.31 -12.98 -15.94
CA GLY A 39 -18.19 -11.59 -16.40
C GLY A 39 -17.93 -11.43 -17.90
N GLY A 40 -17.80 -12.55 -18.63
CA GLY A 40 -17.84 -12.58 -20.09
C GLY A 40 -16.68 -11.84 -20.77
N HIS A 41 -16.93 -11.42 -22.01
CA HIS A 41 -15.91 -10.81 -22.88
C HIS A 41 -15.29 -9.52 -22.32
N LYS A 42 -16.03 -8.76 -21.50
CA LYS A 42 -15.55 -7.52 -20.87
C LYS A 42 -14.35 -7.79 -19.95
N VAL A 43 -14.34 -8.95 -19.29
CA VAL A 43 -13.24 -9.34 -18.40
C VAL A 43 -11.97 -9.64 -19.20
N ILE A 44 -12.08 -10.41 -20.29
CA ILE A 44 -10.94 -10.67 -21.19
C ILE A 44 -10.45 -9.37 -21.82
N MET A 45 -11.35 -8.49 -22.28
CA MET A 45 -10.97 -7.20 -22.86
C MET A 45 -10.15 -6.35 -21.87
N ASN A 46 -10.51 -6.37 -20.58
CA ASN A 46 -9.74 -5.68 -19.54
C ASN A 46 -8.36 -6.32 -19.32
N TRP A 47 -8.24 -7.65 -19.39
CA TRP A 47 -6.94 -8.32 -19.35
C TRP A 47 -6.09 -7.95 -20.56
N TYR A 48 -6.67 -7.98 -21.76
CA TYR A 48 -5.97 -7.62 -23.00
C TYR A 48 -5.44 -6.18 -22.97
N ARG A 49 -6.20 -5.23 -22.41
CA ARG A 49 -5.74 -3.84 -22.23
C ARG A 49 -4.54 -3.70 -21.29
N GLN A 50 -4.34 -4.64 -20.38
CA GLN A 50 -3.22 -4.66 -19.44
C GLN A 50 -2.04 -5.50 -19.95
N TRP A 51 -2.28 -6.34 -20.96
CA TRP A 51 -1.35 -7.35 -21.42
C TRP A 51 -0.37 -6.77 -22.45
N ASP A 52 0.90 -6.95 -22.19
CA ASP A 52 2.02 -6.56 -23.06
C ASP A 52 2.64 -7.76 -23.81
N GLY A 53 1.97 -8.92 -23.80
CA GLY A 53 2.51 -10.17 -24.33
C GLY A 53 3.13 -11.07 -23.26
N THR A 54 3.31 -10.60 -22.02
CA THR A 54 3.94 -11.39 -20.94
C THR A 54 2.96 -11.79 -19.84
N VAL A 55 3.29 -12.84 -19.06
CA VAL A 55 2.52 -13.23 -17.87
C VAL A 55 2.61 -12.17 -16.77
N GLN A 56 3.75 -11.46 -16.70
CA GLN A 56 4.07 -10.49 -15.67
C GLN A 56 3.12 -9.28 -15.71
N SER A 57 2.71 -8.82 -16.89
CA SER A 57 1.79 -7.68 -17.02
C SER A 57 0.37 -7.98 -16.49
N LEU A 58 0.00 -9.26 -16.45
CA LEU A 58 -1.29 -9.72 -15.93
C LEU A 58 -1.28 -9.95 -14.41
N ASN A 59 -0.11 -9.85 -13.77
CA ASN A 59 0.00 -9.85 -12.33
C ASN A 59 -0.66 -8.60 -11.77
N THR A 60 -1.82 -8.82 -11.17
CA THR A 60 -2.61 -7.78 -10.55
C THR A 60 -1.89 -7.35 -9.27
N ARG A 61 -0.95 -6.41 -9.36
CA ARG A 61 -0.57 -5.63 -8.18
C ARG A 61 -1.82 -4.86 -7.80
N SER A 62 -2.48 -5.30 -6.73
CA SER A 62 -3.57 -4.58 -6.09
C SER A 62 -3.10 -3.16 -5.79
N LYS A 63 -3.29 -2.23 -6.72
CA LYS A 63 -3.23 -0.79 -6.48
C LYS A 63 -4.58 -0.31 -5.92
N GLY A 64 -5.25 -1.17 -5.15
CA GLY A 64 -6.47 -0.85 -4.43
C GLY A 64 -6.14 -0.02 -3.19
N GLY A 65 -5.74 1.23 -3.39
CA GLY A 65 -5.46 2.16 -2.32
C GLY A 65 -5.25 3.57 -2.86
N ARG A 66 -5.75 4.56 -2.12
CA ARG A 66 -5.38 5.96 -2.36
C ARG A 66 -3.85 6.06 -2.35
N PRO A 67 -3.23 6.79 -3.29
CA PRO A 67 -1.78 7.01 -3.27
C PRO A 67 -1.35 7.46 -1.87
N ARG A 68 -0.31 6.81 -1.32
CA ARG A 68 0.18 7.17 0.01
C ARG A 68 0.72 8.59 -0.03
N THR A 69 0.36 9.40 0.96
CA THR A 69 0.89 10.75 1.12
C THR A 69 2.40 10.77 1.39
N MET A 70 2.94 9.67 1.94
CA MET A 70 4.36 9.49 2.25
C MET A 70 4.80 8.09 1.86
N THR A 71 6.04 7.99 1.38
CA THR A 71 6.76 6.74 1.17
C THR A 71 7.16 6.10 2.51
N LYS A 72 7.50 4.81 2.49
CA LYS A 72 7.96 4.10 3.71
C LYS A 72 9.24 4.71 4.28
N ASN A 73 10.14 5.20 3.41
CA ASN A 73 11.40 5.79 3.83
C ASN A 73 11.17 7.14 4.53
N GLU A 74 10.31 8.00 3.98
CA GLU A 74 9.92 9.25 4.62
C GLU A 74 9.24 9.01 5.98
N VAL A 75 8.40 7.99 6.08
CA VAL A 75 7.79 7.59 7.37
C VAL A 75 8.88 7.21 8.39
N LYS A 76 9.84 6.36 8.01
CA LYS A 76 10.93 5.99 8.92
C LYS A 76 11.78 7.18 9.33
N GLN A 77 12.14 8.04 8.39
CA GLN A 77 13.01 9.18 8.65
C GLN A 77 12.32 10.24 9.52
N TYR A 78 11.11 10.66 9.14
CA TYR A 78 10.46 11.83 9.74
C TYR A 78 9.58 11.50 10.95
N ILE A 79 9.06 10.27 11.05
CA ILE A 79 8.29 9.83 12.22
C ILE A 79 9.21 9.09 13.18
N LEU A 80 9.74 7.92 12.79
CA LEU A 80 10.52 7.09 13.72
C LEU A 80 11.83 7.76 14.14
N GLY A 81 12.56 8.38 13.20
CA GLY A 81 13.80 9.10 13.50
C GLY A 81 13.58 10.24 14.50
N PHE A 82 12.53 11.03 14.29
CA PHE A 82 12.17 12.13 15.19
C PHE A 82 11.80 11.63 16.60
N VAL A 83 10.95 10.62 16.69
CA VAL A 83 10.52 10.03 17.97
C VAL A 83 11.72 9.46 18.73
N THR A 84 12.61 8.76 18.03
CA THR A 84 13.83 8.19 18.63
C THR A 84 14.74 9.30 19.16
N LYS A 85 14.91 10.40 18.41
CA LYS A 85 15.70 11.56 18.84
C LYS A 85 15.14 12.20 20.11
N MET A 86 13.83 12.38 20.18
CA MET A 86 13.16 12.97 21.35
C MET A 86 13.23 12.06 22.58
N ASN A 87 13.03 10.75 22.39
CA ASN A 87 13.16 9.77 23.48
C ASN A 87 14.60 9.73 24.02
N LYS A 88 15.62 9.84 23.16
CA LYS A 88 17.03 9.98 23.59
C LYS A 88 17.29 11.24 24.42
N GLN A 89 16.49 12.28 24.23
CA GLN A 89 16.56 13.52 25.01
C GLN A 89 15.62 13.50 26.22
N PHE A 90 15.02 12.35 26.54
CA PHE A 90 14.02 12.18 27.61
C PHE A 90 12.80 13.11 27.48
N LYS A 91 12.54 13.62 26.28
CA LYS A 91 11.43 14.54 26.03
C LYS A 91 10.16 13.76 25.71
N PRO A 92 9.01 14.12 26.29
CA PRO A 92 7.75 13.51 25.93
C PRO A 92 7.38 13.86 24.48
N VAL A 93 6.86 12.88 23.75
CA VAL A 93 6.40 13.07 22.37
C VAL A 93 4.90 12.83 22.29
N ASN A 94 4.22 13.61 21.47
CA ASN A 94 2.83 13.37 21.11
C ASN A 94 2.65 13.46 19.60
N TYR A 95 1.54 12.93 19.09
CA TYR A 95 1.28 12.91 17.65
C TYR A 95 1.13 14.30 17.02
N ARG A 96 0.79 15.34 17.80
CA ARG A 96 0.70 16.72 17.27
C ARG A 96 2.09 17.31 17.02
N ILE A 97 3.05 17.06 17.90
CA ILE A 97 4.45 17.46 17.71
C ILE A 97 5.05 16.73 16.50
N VAL A 98 4.79 15.42 16.39
CA VAL A 98 5.23 14.64 15.22
C VAL A 98 4.57 15.16 13.94
N GLN A 99 3.29 15.52 13.98
CA GLN A 99 2.59 16.11 12.84
C GLN A 99 3.22 17.41 12.39
N ALA A 100 3.47 18.35 13.30
CA ALA A 100 4.13 19.62 12.96
C ALA A 100 5.50 19.39 12.31
N ASN A 101 6.29 18.45 12.84
CA ASN A 101 7.59 18.10 12.26
C ASN A 101 7.46 17.50 10.83
N VAL A 102 6.50 16.59 10.64
CA VAL A 102 6.25 15.97 9.33
C VAL A 102 5.74 16.99 8.31
N GLU A 103 4.83 17.88 8.70
CA GLU A 103 4.29 18.92 7.80
C GLU A 103 5.39 19.91 7.37
N SER A 104 6.29 20.28 8.29
CA SER A 104 7.43 21.16 7.98
C SER A 104 8.46 20.53 7.04
N LEU A 105 8.66 19.20 7.09
CA LEU A 105 9.69 18.53 6.27
C LEU A 105 9.13 18.04 4.93
N VAL A 106 7.86 17.65 4.87
CA VAL A 106 7.22 17.09 3.67
C VAL A 106 6.56 18.19 2.81
N ASN A 107 6.43 19.43 3.33
CA ASN A 107 5.72 20.54 2.69
C ASN A 107 4.30 20.18 2.25
N LYS A 108 3.65 19.25 2.97
CA LYS A 108 2.30 18.78 2.71
C LYS A 108 1.56 18.65 4.02
N LYS A 109 0.28 19.02 4.00
CA LYS A 109 -0.62 18.79 5.13
C LYS A 109 -0.93 17.30 5.23
N VAL A 110 -0.52 16.68 6.34
CA VAL A 110 -0.76 15.26 6.59
C VAL A 110 -1.72 15.14 7.77
N PRO A 111 -2.91 14.54 7.61
CA PRO A 111 -3.86 14.43 8.71
C PRO A 111 -3.28 13.55 9.82
N LEU A 112 -3.54 13.93 11.07
CA LEU A 112 -3.07 13.25 12.28
C LEU A 112 -3.34 11.74 12.26
N SER A 113 -4.52 11.33 11.77
CA SER A 113 -4.91 9.92 11.64
C SER A 113 -4.00 9.13 10.70
N THR A 114 -3.49 9.76 9.63
CA THR A 114 -2.52 9.14 8.72
C THR A 114 -1.18 8.93 9.40
N ILE A 115 -0.72 9.89 10.21
CA ILE A 115 0.53 9.78 10.98
C ILE A 115 0.42 8.68 12.04
N GLN A 116 -0.70 8.62 12.75
CA GLN A 116 -0.99 7.55 13.71
C GLN A 116 -0.98 6.18 13.05
N ARG A 117 -1.68 6.06 11.90
CA ARG A 117 -1.70 4.83 11.12
C ARG A 117 -0.30 4.42 10.68
N TYR A 118 0.47 5.34 10.07
CA TYR A 118 1.84 5.04 9.61
C TYR A 118 2.78 4.70 10.76
N GLY A 119 2.71 5.41 11.88
CA GLY A 119 3.50 5.09 13.07
C GLY A 119 3.20 3.70 13.63
N LYS A 120 1.94 3.26 13.59
CA LYS A 120 1.54 1.91 14.01
C LYS A 120 1.93 0.83 13.00
N GLU A 121 1.59 1.01 11.73
CA GLU A 121 1.75 -0.01 10.68
C GLU A 121 3.20 -0.18 10.21
N GLU A 122 3.96 0.92 10.08
CA GLU A 122 5.31 0.87 9.50
C GLU A 122 6.42 0.92 10.55
N CYS A 123 6.15 1.54 11.70
CA CYS A 123 7.14 1.72 12.76
C CYS A 123 6.84 0.88 14.00
N GLY A 124 5.72 0.15 14.05
CA GLY A 124 5.33 -0.69 15.18
C GLY A 124 5.15 0.08 16.49
N LEU A 125 5.00 1.41 16.43
CA LEU A 125 5.01 2.24 17.63
C LEU A 125 3.72 2.00 18.42
N ARG A 126 3.88 1.55 19.67
CA ARG A 126 2.80 1.42 20.64
C ARG A 126 2.84 2.60 21.60
N TRP A 127 2.02 3.60 21.33
CA TRP A 127 1.99 4.81 22.15
C TRP A 127 1.05 4.63 23.34
N ARG A 128 1.63 4.64 24.55
CA ARG A 128 0.93 5.01 25.79
C ARG A 128 1.27 6.47 26.08
N LYS A 129 0.45 7.19 26.87
CA LYS A 129 0.78 8.55 27.32
C LYS A 129 2.19 8.52 27.96
N THR A 130 3.16 9.15 27.32
CA THR A 130 4.52 9.32 27.85
C THR A 130 4.58 10.60 28.66
N HIS A 131 5.10 10.50 29.87
CA HIS A 131 5.39 11.64 30.73
C HIS A 131 6.86 12.02 30.59
N GLU A 132 7.17 13.29 30.83
CA GLU A 132 8.56 13.72 31.00
C GLU A 132 9.15 12.98 32.19
N LEU A 133 10.34 12.40 32.01
CA LEU A 133 11.05 11.77 33.12
C LEU A 133 11.54 12.90 34.02
N THR A 134 11.03 12.94 35.25
CA THR A 134 11.53 13.88 36.25
C THR A 134 12.89 13.37 36.74
N SER A 135 13.78 14.25 37.20
CA SER A 135 15.14 13.88 37.65
C SER A 135 15.19 12.81 38.77
N ARG A 136 14.03 12.43 39.35
CA ARG A 136 13.88 11.33 40.31
C ARG A 136 13.87 9.95 39.64
N ASP A 137 13.37 9.84 38.43
CA ASP A 137 13.20 8.54 37.73
C ASP A 137 14.53 7.99 37.19
N GLY A 138 15.54 8.85 37.02
CA GLY A 138 16.89 8.50 36.54
C GLY A 138 17.83 7.94 37.60
N LYS A 139 17.44 7.88 38.89
CA LYS A 139 18.31 7.42 39.99
C LYS A 139 18.27 5.91 40.26
N CYS A 140 17.46 5.14 39.53
CA CYS A 140 17.30 3.69 39.77
C CYS A 140 18.11 2.80 38.80
N LEU A 141 19.12 3.34 38.11
CA LEU A 141 20.02 2.57 37.25
C LEU A 141 21.48 2.83 37.65
N THR A 142 21.86 2.32 38.82
CA THR A 142 23.25 2.05 39.23
C THR A 142 23.26 0.70 39.90
#